data_AF-A0A8S2WZG1-F1
#
_entry.id   AF-A0A8S2WZG1-F1
#
_cell.length_a   1.000
_cell.length_b   1.000
_cell.length_c   1.000
_cell.angle_alpha   90.00
_cell.angle_beta   90.00
_cell.angle_gamma   90.00
#
_symmetry.space_group_name_H-M   'P 1'
#
loop_
_entity.id
_entity.type
_entity.pdbx_description
1 polymer ?
#
loop_
_entity_poly.entity_id
_entity_poly.type
_entity_poly.pdbx_seq_one_letter_code
_entity_poly.pdbx_strand_id
1 'polypeptide(L)'
;PSAVTQHLRPSTRIVWLESPSNPSLRLVDIDAISTLVHSYDSSIVVVVDNTFASPLNQSPLLLGADICHASLTKYINGHTDVIGGC
;
A
#
# COMPACT_ATOMS: atom_id res chain seq x y z
N PRO A 1 0.75 -3.08 -13.07
CA PRO A 1 2.06 -2.38 -13.05
C PRO A 1 2.25 -1.34 -14.18
N SER A 2 2.00 -1.69 -15.44
CA SER A 2 2.24 -0.79 -16.60
C SER A 2 1.43 0.51 -16.60
N ALA A 3 0.23 0.52 -16.00
CA ALA A 3 -0.55 1.74 -15.86
C ALA A 3 0.10 2.76 -14.88
N VAL A 4 0.90 2.30 -13.92
CA VAL A 4 1.55 3.16 -12.93
C VAL A 4 2.62 4.04 -13.59
N THR A 5 3.51 3.46 -14.41
CA THR A 5 4.58 4.21 -15.09
C THR A 5 4.03 5.33 -15.96
N GLN A 6 2.90 5.12 -16.63
CA GLN A 6 2.28 6.12 -17.50
C GLN A 6 1.85 7.40 -16.78
N HIS A 7 1.68 7.33 -15.45
CA HIS A 7 1.23 8.45 -14.61
C HIS A 7 2.33 9.01 -13.70
N LEU A 8 3.53 8.42 -13.72
CA LEU A 8 4.69 8.97 -13.00
C LEU A 8 5.14 10.26 -13.68
N ARG A 9 5.50 11.25 -12.87
CA ARG A 9 5.96 12.58 -13.30
C ARG A 9 7.21 12.94 -12.52
N PRO A 10 8.05 13.88 -13.00
CA PRO A 10 9.21 14.36 -12.23
C PRO A 10 8.85 14.96 -10.85
N SER A 11 7.60 15.39 -10.67
CA SER A 11 7.08 15.90 -9.39
C SER A 11 6.42 14.84 -8.51
N THR A 12 6.33 13.58 -8.94
CA THR A 12 5.81 12.49 -8.12
C THR A 12 6.74 12.27 -6.92
N ARG A 13 6.16 12.11 -5.72
CA ARG A 13 6.89 11.86 -4.47
C ARG A 13 6.38 10.65 -3.70
N ILE A 14 5.12 10.28 -3.91
CA ILE A 14 4.47 9.17 -3.23
C ILE A 14 3.65 8.37 -4.25
N VAL A 15 3.68 7.05 -4.14
CA VAL A 15 2.73 6.13 -4.77
C VAL A 15 1.96 5.42 -3.65
N TRP A 16 0.64 5.63 -3.60
CA TRP A 16 -0.24 5.06 -2.58
C TRP A 16 -1.04 3.90 -3.16
N LEU A 17 -0.93 2.74 -2.52
CA LEU A 17 -1.59 1.50 -2.91
C LEU A 17 -2.55 1.05 -1.82
N GLU A 18 -3.59 0.32 -2.21
CA GLU A 18 -4.47 -0.40 -1.29
C GLU A 18 -4.60 -1.83 -1.81
N SER A 19 -4.30 -2.82 -0.96
CA SER A 19 -4.39 -4.24 -1.32
C SER A 19 -4.86 -5.08 -0.13
N PRO A 20 -6.02 -5.75 -0.24
CA PRO A 20 -7.08 -5.57 -1.23
C PRO A 20 -7.72 -4.17 -1.21
N SER A 21 -8.13 -3.66 -2.38
CA SER A 21 -8.83 -2.37 -2.49
C SER A 21 -10.25 -2.42 -1.90
N ASN A 22 -10.70 -1.35 -1.24
CA ASN A 22 -12.08 -1.21 -0.79
C ASN A 22 -12.92 -0.43 -1.82
N PRO A 23 -14.13 -0.89 -2.24
CA PRO A 23 -14.82 -2.14 -1.88
C PRO A 23 -14.59 -3.28 -2.87
N SER A 24 -13.86 -3.04 -3.98
CA SER A 24 -13.80 -4.00 -5.10
C SER A 24 -12.91 -5.22 -4.88
N LEU A 25 -12.20 -5.29 -3.75
CA LEU A 25 -11.28 -6.36 -3.37
C LEU A 25 -10.21 -6.69 -4.42
N ARG A 26 -9.86 -5.71 -5.28
CA ARG A 26 -8.78 -5.88 -6.24
C ARG A 26 -7.46 -5.95 -5.50
N LEU A 27 -6.66 -6.94 -5.87
CA LEU A 27 -5.29 -7.07 -5.41
C LEU A 27 -4.37 -6.28 -6.34
N VAL A 28 -3.34 -5.68 -5.76
CA VAL A 28 -2.22 -5.12 -6.53
C VAL A 28 -0.97 -5.91 -6.21
N ASP A 29 -0.13 -6.07 -7.23
CA ASP A 29 1.18 -6.68 -7.09
C ASP A 29 2.15 -5.65 -6.51
N ILE A 30 2.32 -5.68 -5.18
CA ILE A 30 3.12 -4.70 -4.44
C ILE A 30 4.58 -4.78 -4.87
N ASP A 31 5.15 -5.99 -4.95
CA ASP A 31 6.56 -6.20 -5.31
C ASP A 31 6.87 -5.66 -6.71
N ALA A 32 6.01 -6.01 -7.68
CA ALA A 32 6.18 -5.53 -9.05
C ALA A 32 6.00 -4.01 -9.17
N ILE A 33 5.09 -3.40 -8.39
CA ILE A 33 4.88 -1.95 -8.42
C ILE A 33 6.02 -1.22 -7.71
N SER A 34 6.43 -1.67 -6.52
CA SER A 34 7.53 -1.08 -5.77
C SER A 34 8.82 -1.09 -6.58
N THR A 35 9.19 -2.25 -7.13
CA THR A 35 10.37 -2.39 -7.99
C THR A 35 10.34 -1.42 -9.16
N LEU A 36 9.19 -1.29 -9.82
CA LEU A 36 9.00 -0.40 -10.96
C LEU A 36 9.07 1.09 -10.57
N VAL A 37 8.48 1.48 -9.44
CA VAL A 37 8.50 2.86 -8.95
C VAL A 37 9.92 3.26 -8.54
N HIS A 38 10.60 2.42 -7.78
CA HIS A 38 11.98 2.68 -7.36
C HIS A 38 12.97 2.65 -8.52
N SER A 39 12.69 1.88 -9.58
CA SER A 39 13.47 1.90 -10.83
C SER A 39 13.30 3.21 -11.61
N TYR A 40 12.14 3.85 -11.51
CA TYR A 40 11.90 5.16 -12.12
C TYR A 40 12.58 6.28 -11.32
N ASP A 41 12.37 6.29 -10.00
CA ASP A 41 13.02 7.22 -9.07
C ASP A 41 12.97 6.62 -7.65
N SER A 42 14.12 6.23 -7.11
CA SER A 42 14.23 5.60 -5.79
C SER A 42 13.91 6.54 -4.62
N SER A 43 13.69 7.84 -4.88
CA SER A 43 13.24 8.80 -3.85
C SER A 43 11.72 8.83 -3.67
N ILE A 44 10.96 8.17 -4.57
CA ILE A 44 9.51 8.06 -4.44
C ILE A 44 9.17 7.04 -3.36
N VAL A 45 8.37 7.46 -2.39
CA VAL A 45 7.91 6.60 -1.29
C VAL A 45 6.70 5.78 -1.74
N VAL A 46 6.77 4.46 -1.60
CA VAL A 46 5.65 3.56 -1.84
C VAL A 46 4.95 3.26 -0.51
N VAL A 47 3.68 3.68 -0.41
CA VAL A 47 2.83 3.42 0.76
C VAL A 47 1.79 2.38 0.39
N VAL A 48 1.59 1.40 1.27
CA VAL A 48 0.53 0.40 1.12
C VAL A 48 -0.43 0.49 2.31
N ASP A 49 -1.69 0.79 2.03
CA ASP A 49 -2.79 0.53 2.96
C ASP A 49 -3.09 -0.97 2.99
N ASN A 50 -2.76 -1.57 4.13
CA ASN A 50 -2.86 -3.01 4.40
C ASN A 50 -4.06 -3.32 5.31
N THR A 51 -5.03 -2.42 5.43
CA THR A 51 -6.17 -2.55 6.35
C THR A 51 -6.92 -3.86 6.14
N PHE A 52 -7.26 -4.20 4.88
CA PHE A 52 -8.05 -5.39 4.56
C PHE A 52 -7.28 -6.70 4.74
N ALA A 53 -6.02 -6.76 4.31
CA ALA A 53 -5.23 -7.97 4.48
C ALA A 53 -4.80 -8.18 5.93
N SER A 54 -4.55 -7.10 6.67
CA SER A 54 -3.92 -7.08 7.99
C SER A 54 -2.48 -7.63 7.98
N PRO A 55 -1.65 -7.32 9.00
CA PRO A 55 -0.29 -7.86 9.09
C PRO A 55 -0.25 -9.40 9.19
N LEU A 56 -1.38 -10.05 9.52
CA LEU A 56 -1.46 -11.51 9.58
C LEU A 56 -1.35 -12.17 8.20
N ASN A 57 -1.88 -11.55 7.15
CA ASN A 57 -1.93 -12.17 5.80
C ASN A 57 -0.94 -11.57 4.81
N GLN A 58 -0.50 -10.32 5.03
CA GLN A 58 0.38 -9.62 4.12
C GLN A 58 1.32 -8.69 4.89
N SER A 59 2.60 -8.70 4.53
CA SER A 59 3.62 -7.82 5.07
C SER A 59 4.17 -6.92 3.95
N PRO A 60 3.57 -5.75 3.67
CA PRO A 60 3.96 -4.89 2.55
C PRO A 60 5.43 -4.47 2.56
N LEU A 61 6.01 -4.28 3.75
CA LEU A 61 7.42 -3.92 3.90
C LEU A 61 8.37 -5.01 3.36
N LEU A 62 7.98 -6.29 3.47
CA LEU A 62 8.73 -7.40 2.89
C LEU A 62 8.53 -7.52 1.37
N LEU A 63 7.51 -6.87 0.83
CA LEU A 63 7.18 -6.80 -0.59
C LEU A 63 7.70 -5.51 -1.24
N GLY A 64 8.61 -4.79 -0.57
CA GLY A 64 9.24 -3.59 -1.11
C GLY A 64 8.45 -2.28 -0.91
N ALA A 65 7.39 -2.26 -0.12
CA ALA A 65 6.81 -0.98 0.31
C ALA A 65 7.74 -0.27 1.30
N ASP A 66 7.76 1.07 1.26
CA ASP A 66 8.52 1.89 2.20
C ASP A 66 7.71 2.14 3.49
N ILE A 67 6.39 2.24 3.37
CA ILE A 67 5.47 2.47 4.49
C ILE A 67 4.28 1.51 4.40
N CYS A 68 3.94 0.90 5.52
CA CYS A 68 2.70 0.14 5.70
C CYS A 68 1.74 0.97 6.55
N HIS A 69 0.57 1.29 6.01
CA HIS A 69 -0.51 1.98 6.70
C HIS A 69 -1.62 0.98 7.07
N ALA A 70 -2.29 1.19 8.21
CA ALA A 70 -3.50 0.45 8.54
C ALA A 70 -4.49 1.29 9.37
N SER A 71 -5.77 1.19 9.02
CA SER A 71 -6.86 1.62 9.89
C SER A 71 -7.05 0.61 11.02
N LEU A 72 -6.54 0.96 12.20
CA LEU A 72 -6.63 0.12 13.40
C LEU A 72 -8.07 -0.10 13.82
N THR A 73 -8.97 0.85 13.55
CA THR A 73 -10.43 0.78 13.80
C THR A 73 -11.07 -0.49 13.25
N LYS A 74 -10.50 -1.09 12.21
CA LYS A 74 -11.08 -2.23 11.49
C LYS A 74 -10.63 -3.56 12.09
N TYR A 75 -9.93 -4.39 11.32
CA TYR A 75 -9.61 -5.77 11.69
C TYR A 75 -8.68 -5.87 12.90
N ILE A 76 -7.81 -4.88 13.14
CA ILE A 76 -6.91 -4.89 14.30
C ILE A 76 -7.70 -4.64 15.60
N ASN A 77 -8.63 -3.69 15.61
CA ASN A 77 -9.52 -3.49 16.76
C ASN A 77 -10.55 -4.63 16.88
N GLY A 78 -11.22 -4.99 15.78
CA GLY A 78 -12.16 -6.10 15.70
C GLY A 78 -13.50 -5.91 16.43
N HIS A 79 -13.62 -4.91 17.31
CA HIS A 79 -14.76 -4.75 18.22
C HIS A 79 -15.58 -3.45 18.04
N THR A 80 -15.20 -2.60 17.08
CA THR A 80 -15.96 -1.37 16.71
C THR A 80 -16.13 -0.36 17.87
N ASP A 81 -15.23 -0.40 18.84
CA ASP A 81 -15.25 0.40 20.09
C ASP A 81 -14.09 1.40 20.21
N VAL A 82 -13.06 1.30 19.35
CA VAL A 82 -11.90 2.19 19.31
C VAL A 82 -11.63 2.67 17.88
N ILE A 83 -11.23 3.94 17.75
CA ILE A 83 -10.76 4.53 16.49
C ILE A 83 -9.25 4.72 16.57
N GLY A 84 -8.53 4.29 15.53
CA GLY A 84 -7.09 4.49 15.42
C GLY A 84 -6.54 4.24 14.02
N GLY A 85 -5.31 4.68 13.80
CA GLY A 85 -4.53 4.44 12.58
C GLY A 85 -3.04 4.39 12.90
N CYS A 86 -2.28 3.64 12.09
CA CYS A 86 -0.82 3.56 12.15
C CYS A 86 -0.22 3.51 10.74
#